data_AF-A0A1G8XQ16-F1
#
_entry.id   AF-A0A1G8XQ16-F1
#
_cell.length_a   1.000
_cell.length_b   1.000
_cell.length_c   1.000
_cell.angle_alpha   90.00
_cell.angle_beta   90.00
_cell.angle_gamma   90.00
#
_symmetry.space_group_name_H-M   'P 1'
#
loop_
_entity.id
_entity.type
_entity.pdbx_description
1 polymer ?
#
loop_
_entity_poly.entity_id
_entity_poly.type
_entity_poly.pdbx_seq_one_letter_code
_entity_poly.pdbx_strand_id
1 'polypeptide(L)'
;MSCHEIEALRLGLMNVLGVGDQSTRDHAEKELEGHLEGPIEALVEAESLTAIERHLDAALVDLEEEVAGMDTDDPEYDYTQGRLLEVRNAERTIQRLTAQGESIVDGLGESHDMLHETFPVED
;
A
#
# COMPACT_ATOMS: atom_id res chain seq x y z
N MET A 1 -15.28 -7.19 -13.08
CA MET A 1 -13.83 -6.93 -13.22
C MET A 1 -13.47 -5.79 -12.30
N SER A 2 -13.19 -6.14 -11.05
CA SER A 2 -12.84 -5.22 -9.98
C SER A 2 -11.40 -5.51 -9.53
N CYS A 3 -10.69 -4.44 -9.16
CA CYS A 3 -9.31 -4.47 -8.70
C CYS A 3 -9.27 -4.21 -7.19
N HIS A 4 -9.76 -5.17 -6.39
CA HIS A 4 -9.99 -4.96 -4.96
C HIS A 4 -8.70 -4.58 -4.21
N GLU A 5 -7.56 -5.16 -4.58
CA GLU A 5 -6.25 -4.86 -4.00
C GLU A 5 -5.86 -3.39 -4.19
N ILE A 6 -6.14 -2.82 -5.37
CA ILE A 6 -5.80 -1.44 -5.71
C ILE A 6 -6.73 -0.46 -4.99
N GLU A 7 -8.02 -0.72 -4.92
CA GLU A 7 -8.96 0.14 -4.18
C GLU A 7 -8.70 0.06 -2.66
N ALA A 8 -8.40 -1.12 -2.14
CA ALA A 8 -8.03 -1.29 -0.74
C ALA A 8 -6.71 -0.59 -0.40
N LEU A 9 -5.68 -0.75 -1.24
CA LEU A 9 -4.42 -0.02 -1.10
C LEU A 9 -4.64 1.50 -1.14
N ARG A 10 -5.51 1.98 -2.02
CA ARG A 10 -5.85 3.40 -2.12
C ARG A 10 -6.46 3.93 -0.83
N LEU A 11 -7.42 3.22 -0.24
CA LEU A 11 -8.02 3.59 1.05
C LEU A 11 -6.99 3.55 2.19
N GLY A 12 -6.18 2.50 2.27
CA GLY A 12 -5.10 2.40 3.24
C GLY A 12 -4.12 3.58 3.15
N LEU A 13 -3.67 3.94 1.94
CA LEU A 13 -2.79 5.09 1.73
C LEU A 13 -3.44 6.41 2.12
N MET A 14 -4.73 6.58 1.88
CA MET A 14 -5.46 7.78 2.32
C MET A 14 -5.47 7.91 3.84
N ASN A 15 -5.55 6.79 4.56
CA ASN A 15 -5.47 6.77 6.03
C ASN A 15 -4.05 7.10 6.48
N VAL A 16 -3.05 6.40 5.96
CA VAL A 16 -1.64 6.55 6.35
C VAL A 16 -1.06 7.94 6.03
N LEU A 17 -1.37 8.47 4.85
CA LEU A 17 -0.83 9.76 4.40
C LEU A 17 -1.69 10.95 4.84
N GLY A 18 -2.89 10.70 5.37
CA GLY A 18 -3.84 11.76 5.71
C GLY A 18 -4.29 12.59 4.51
N VAL A 19 -4.34 11.97 3.32
CA VAL A 19 -4.75 12.61 2.05
C VAL A 19 -6.04 11.99 1.51
N GLY A 20 -6.62 12.62 0.48
CA GLY A 20 -7.81 12.13 -0.21
C GLY A 20 -9.08 12.91 0.10
N ASP A 21 -10.08 12.81 -0.78
CA ASP A 21 -11.40 13.41 -0.62
C ASP A 21 -12.46 12.34 -0.36
N GLN A 22 -13.59 12.76 0.23
CA GLN A 22 -14.69 11.85 0.58
C GLN A 22 -15.27 11.13 -0.65
N SER A 23 -15.36 11.78 -1.81
CA SER A 23 -15.94 11.16 -3.00
C SER A 23 -15.08 9.99 -3.50
N THR A 24 -13.76 10.14 -3.38
CA THR A 24 -12.83 9.06 -3.70
C THR A 24 -12.96 7.90 -2.70
N ARG A 25 -13.13 8.19 -1.41
CA ARG A 25 -13.36 7.16 -0.38
C ARG A 25 -14.66 6.40 -0.65
N ASP A 26 -15.76 7.13 -0.86
CA ASP A 26 -17.07 6.56 -1.16
C ASP A 26 -17.04 5.66 -2.41
N HIS A 27 -16.27 6.07 -3.43
CA HIS A 27 -16.07 5.26 -4.64
C HIS A 27 -15.36 3.94 -4.34
N ALA A 28 -14.21 4.01 -3.66
CA ALA A 28 -13.42 2.81 -3.33
C ALA A 28 -14.18 1.86 -2.40
N GLU A 29 -14.85 2.40 -1.38
CA GLU A 29 -15.69 1.61 -0.46
C GLU A 29 -16.81 0.88 -1.20
N LYS A 30 -17.43 1.53 -2.18
CA LYS A 30 -18.48 0.92 -3.00
C LYS A 30 -17.95 -0.21 -3.89
N GLU A 31 -16.76 -0.07 -4.46
CA GLU A 31 -16.11 -1.13 -5.26
C GLU A 31 -15.67 -2.33 -4.39
N LEU A 32 -15.55 -2.14 -3.08
CA LEU A 32 -15.18 -3.17 -2.10
C LEU A 32 -16.38 -3.79 -1.36
N GLU A 33 -17.61 -3.32 -1.61
CA GLU A 33 -18.80 -3.80 -0.92
C GLU A 33 -18.98 -5.32 -1.12
N GLY A 34 -18.96 -6.08 -0.03
CA GLY A 34 -19.05 -7.55 -0.06
C GLY A 34 -17.71 -8.27 -0.27
N HIS A 35 -16.60 -7.53 -0.36
CA HIS A 35 -15.24 -8.04 -0.59
C HIS A 35 -14.24 -7.62 0.49
N LEU A 36 -14.70 -7.02 1.58
CA LEU A 36 -13.88 -6.68 2.75
C LEU A 36 -13.66 -7.92 3.60
N GLU A 37 -12.67 -8.71 3.22
CA GLU A 37 -12.22 -9.86 4.00
C GLU A 37 -10.70 -10.06 3.88
N GLY A 38 -10.12 -10.70 4.89
CA GLY A 38 -8.72 -11.11 4.87
C GLY A 38 -7.75 -9.94 4.60
N PRO A 39 -6.77 -10.10 3.69
CA PRO A 39 -5.81 -9.05 3.37
C PRO A 39 -6.42 -7.75 2.79
N ILE A 40 -7.58 -7.83 2.13
CA ILE A 40 -8.26 -6.67 1.55
C ILE A 40 -8.80 -5.75 2.64
N GLU A 41 -9.51 -6.29 3.62
CA GLU A 41 -9.98 -5.53 4.78
C GLU A 41 -8.80 -4.93 5.57
N ALA A 42 -7.76 -5.72 5.79
CA ALA A 42 -6.57 -5.27 6.51
C ALA A 42 -5.79 -4.15 5.78
N LEU A 43 -5.81 -4.13 4.44
CA LEU A 43 -5.26 -3.03 3.64
C LEU A 43 -6.05 -1.73 3.84
N VAL A 44 -7.39 -1.80 3.84
CA VAL A 44 -8.26 -0.63 4.05
C VAL A 44 -8.02 -0.02 5.42
N GLU A 45 -7.85 -0.85 6.45
CA GLU A 45 -7.68 -0.42 7.84
C GLU A 45 -6.23 -0.06 8.21
N ALA A 46 -5.28 -0.16 7.28
CA ALA A 46 -3.86 0.04 7.59
C ALA A 46 -3.56 1.46 8.11
N GLU A 47 -2.87 1.53 9.26
CA GLU A 47 -2.50 2.80 9.93
C GLU A 47 -1.01 3.17 9.74
N SER A 48 -0.24 2.37 9.00
CA SER A 48 1.17 2.66 8.70
C SER A 48 1.61 2.08 7.36
N LEU A 49 2.69 2.62 6.78
CA LEU A 49 3.29 2.07 5.56
C LEU A 49 3.76 0.62 5.74
N THR A 50 4.32 0.28 6.90
CA THR A 50 4.71 -1.10 7.24
C THR A 50 3.50 -2.05 7.28
N ALA A 51 2.36 -1.59 7.80
CA ALA A 51 1.12 -2.38 7.75
C ALA A 51 0.64 -2.55 6.31
N ILE A 52 0.66 -1.48 5.49
CA ILE A 52 0.32 -1.55 4.06
C ILE A 52 1.19 -2.60 3.35
N GLU A 53 2.51 -2.56 3.51
CA GLU A 53 3.42 -3.52 2.87
C GLU A 53 3.10 -4.95 3.26
N ARG A 54 2.88 -5.21 4.55
CA ARG A 54 2.53 -6.55 5.05
C ARG A 54 1.20 -7.05 4.48
N HIS A 55 0.17 -6.21 4.46
CA HIS A 55 -1.15 -6.61 3.99
C HIS A 55 -1.20 -6.73 2.46
N LEU A 56 -0.43 -5.91 1.74
CA LEU A 56 -0.27 -6.00 0.29
C LEU A 56 0.46 -7.27 -0.13
N ASP A 57 1.51 -7.67 0.60
CA ASP A 57 2.20 -8.94 0.39
C ASP A 57 1.22 -10.13 0.54
N ALA A 58 0.40 -10.13 1.60
CA ALA A 58 -0.62 -11.16 1.78
C ALA A 58 -1.68 -11.17 0.65
N ALA A 59 -2.15 -10.00 0.22
CA ALA A 59 -3.08 -9.91 -0.91
C ALA A 59 -2.45 -10.38 -2.23
N LEU A 60 -1.16 -10.12 -2.44
CA LEU A 60 -0.41 -10.61 -3.59
C LEU A 60 -0.28 -12.14 -3.57
N VAL A 61 -0.04 -12.75 -2.41
CA VAL A 61 -0.01 -14.22 -2.28
C VAL A 61 -1.34 -14.83 -2.70
N ASP A 62 -2.46 -14.29 -2.22
CA ASP A 62 -3.81 -14.77 -2.59
C ASP A 62 -4.05 -14.62 -4.10
N LEU A 63 -3.68 -13.47 -4.68
CA LEU A 63 -3.83 -13.21 -6.12
C LEU A 63 -2.91 -14.10 -6.98
N GLU A 64 -1.72 -14.42 -6.51
CA GLU A 64 -0.80 -15.34 -7.16
C GLU A 64 -1.35 -16.78 -7.14
N GLU A 65 -1.97 -17.19 -6.04
CA GLU A 65 -2.66 -18.48 -5.94
C GLU A 65 -3.85 -18.54 -6.91
N GLU A 66 -4.64 -17.47 -7.02
CA GLU A 66 -5.74 -17.36 -7.99
C GLU A 66 -5.24 -17.56 -9.42
N VAL A 67 -4.26 -16.76 -9.86
CA VAL A 67 -3.68 -16.87 -11.21
C VAL A 67 -3.10 -18.27 -11.46
N ALA A 68 -2.41 -18.86 -10.48
CA ALA A 68 -1.83 -20.19 -10.62
C ALA A 68 -2.88 -21.31 -10.73
N GLY A 69 -4.08 -21.09 -10.19
CA GLY A 69 -5.21 -22.01 -10.26
C GLY A 69 -6.05 -21.90 -11.53
N MET A 70 -5.89 -20.84 -12.33
CA MET A 70 -6.69 -20.60 -13.53
C MET A 70 -6.25 -21.45 -14.72
N ASP A 71 -7.23 -21.80 -15.57
CA ASP A 71 -6.95 -22.35 -16.91
C ASP A 71 -6.45 -21.21 -17.81
N THR A 72 -5.39 -21.46 -18.58
CA THR A 72 -4.83 -20.47 -19.51
C THR A 72 -5.77 -20.15 -20.68
N ASP A 73 -6.75 -21.01 -20.95
CA ASP A 73 -7.81 -20.75 -21.94
C ASP A 73 -9.03 -20.02 -21.34
N ASP A 74 -9.03 -19.72 -20.03
CA ASP A 74 -10.08 -18.94 -19.37
C ASP A 74 -10.10 -17.50 -19.93
N PRO A 75 -11.27 -16.98 -20.39
CA PRO A 75 -11.39 -15.60 -20.86
C PRO A 75 -10.93 -14.52 -19.86
N GLU A 76 -10.89 -14.82 -18.57
CA GLU A 76 -10.45 -13.90 -17.51
C GLU A 76 -8.94 -13.98 -17.23
N TYR A 77 -8.25 -15.03 -17.70
CA TYR A 77 -6.83 -15.29 -17.37
C TYR A 77 -5.93 -14.09 -17.65
N ASP A 78 -6.01 -13.52 -18.86
CA ASP A 78 -5.19 -12.37 -19.26
C ASP A 78 -5.45 -11.14 -18.37
N TYR A 79 -6.70 -10.94 -17.95
CA TYR A 79 -7.05 -9.85 -17.06
C TYR A 79 -6.47 -10.05 -15.66
N THR A 80 -6.65 -11.25 -15.08
CA THR A 80 -6.14 -11.56 -13.73
C THR A 80 -4.61 -11.50 -13.70
N GLN A 81 -3.93 -11.96 -14.76
CA GLN A 81 -2.49 -11.80 -14.91
C GLN A 81 -2.08 -10.32 -15.00
N GLY A 82 -2.85 -9.50 -15.73
CA GLY A 82 -2.66 -8.05 -15.78
C GLY A 82 -2.86 -7.38 -14.43
N ARG A 83 -3.90 -7.79 -13.67
CA ARG A 83 -4.15 -7.32 -12.31
C ARG A 83 -2.96 -7.62 -11.40
N LEU A 84 -2.46 -8.86 -11.41
CA LEU A 84 -1.27 -9.24 -10.63
C LEU A 84 -0.04 -8.39 -10.96
N LEU A 85 0.19 -8.11 -12.24
CA LEU A 85 1.31 -7.25 -12.66
C LEU A 85 1.18 -5.84 -12.06
N GLU A 86 -0.01 -5.25 -12.11
CA GLU A 86 -0.24 -3.90 -11.59
C GLU A 86 -0.18 -3.84 -10.06
N VAL A 87 -0.67 -4.86 -9.35
CA VAL A 87 -0.54 -4.92 -7.88
C VAL A 87 0.95 -5.04 -7.48
N ARG A 88 1.76 -5.83 -8.19
CA ARG A 88 3.23 -5.88 -7.97
C ARG A 88 3.93 -4.55 -8.31
N ASN A 89 3.43 -3.79 -9.28
CA ASN A 89 3.95 -2.45 -9.56
C ASN A 89 3.62 -1.47 -8.42
N ALA A 90 2.43 -1.60 -7.84
CA ALA A 90 2.02 -0.83 -6.67
C ALA A 90 2.90 -1.16 -5.46
N GLU A 91 3.15 -2.44 -5.18
CA GLU A 91 4.04 -2.91 -4.11
C GLU A 91 5.43 -2.25 -4.18
N ARG A 92 6.09 -2.29 -5.34
CA ARG A 92 7.39 -1.63 -5.53
C ARG A 92 7.33 -0.12 -5.31
N THR A 93 6.18 0.50 -5.58
CA THR A 93 5.97 1.92 -5.35
C THR A 93 5.85 2.23 -3.85
N ILE A 94 5.17 1.38 -3.09
CA ILE A 94 5.09 1.49 -1.63
C ILE A 94 6.46 1.30 -1.00
N GLN A 95 7.21 0.28 -1.40
CA GLN A 95 8.57 0.05 -0.89
C GLN A 95 9.50 1.27 -1.10
N ARG A 96 9.38 1.94 -2.25
CA ARG A 96 10.11 3.19 -2.51
C ARG A 96 9.64 4.34 -1.61
N LEU A 97 8.33 4.47 -1.40
CA LEU A 97 7.76 5.48 -0.50
C LEU A 97 8.22 5.26 0.95
N THR A 98 8.21 4.02 1.43
CA THR A 98 8.70 3.65 2.76
C THR A 98 10.17 4.02 2.93
N ALA A 99 11.03 3.57 2.02
CA ALA A 99 12.47 3.88 2.05
C ALA A 99 12.74 5.41 1.99
N GLN A 100 11.95 6.15 1.21
CA GLN A 100 12.05 7.61 1.17
C GLN A 100 11.61 8.25 2.51
N GLY A 101 10.54 7.75 3.12
CA GLY A 101 10.06 8.20 4.42
C GLY A 101 11.11 7.99 5.52
N GLU A 102 11.73 6.81 5.56
CA GLU A 102 12.82 6.48 6.49
C GLU A 102 14.00 7.45 6.33
N SER A 103 14.44 7.69 5.09
CA SER A 103 15.53 8.63 4.82
C SER A 103 15.23 10.07 5.27
N ILE A 104 13.97 10.51 5.22
CA ILE A 104 13.57 11.83 5.73
C ILE A 104 13.72 11.88 7.25
N VAL A 105 13.28 10.82 7.95
CA VAL A 105 13.39 10.73 9.42
C VAL A 105 14.86 10.74 9.85
N ASP A 106 15.71 9.97 9.18
CA ASP A 106 17.16 9.96 9.45
C ASP A 106 17.77 11.34 9.25
N GLY A 107 17.43 12.03 8.15
CA GLY A 107 17.91 13.38 7.86
C GLY A 107 17.48 14.43 8.90
N LEU A 108 16.33 14.24 9.56
CA LEU A 108 15.91 15.09 10.69
C LEU A 108 16.78 14.85 11.92
N GLY A 109 17.19 13.60 12.18
CA GLY A 109 18.15 13.26 13.24
C GLY A 109 19.51 13.90 12.98
N GLU A 110 20.04 13.78 11.77
CA GLU A 110 21.30 14.44 11.39
C GLU A 110 21.23 15.96 11.53
N SER A 111 20.10 16.57 11.12
CA SER A 111 19.88 18.01 11.25
C SER A 111 19.82 18.47 12.71
N HIS A 112 19.19 17.66 13.57
CA HIS A 112 19.14 17.89 15.00
C HIS A 112 20.55 17.85 15.62
N ASP A 113 21.35 16.85 15.27
CA ASP A 113 22.71 16.69 15.79
C ASP A 113 23.62 17.83 15.33
N MET A 114 23.53 18.20 14.05
CA MET A 114 24.24 19.35 13.48
C MET A 114 23.92 20.65 14.21
N LEU A 115 22.66 20.85 14.63
CA LEU A 115 22.27 22.04 15.39
C LEU A 115 23.00 22.11 16.74
N HIS A 116 23.05 20.98 17.46
CA HIS A 116 23.73 20.91 18.76
C HIS A 116 25.25 20.95 18.64
N GLU A 117 25.83 20.43 17.56
CA GLU A 117 27.26 20.60 17.24
C GLU A 117 27.60 22.06 16.95
N THR A 118 26.74 22.76 16.19
CA THR A 118 26.96 24.17 15.81
C THR A 118 26.76 25.13 16.97
N PHE A 119 25.79 24.85 17.85
CA PHE A 119 25.46 25.67 19.01
C PHE A 119 25.48 24.82 20.29
N PRO A 120 26.69 24.51 20.82
CA PRO A 120 26.81 23.73 22.05
C PRO A 120 26.17 24.46 23.23
N VAL A 121 25.49 23.70 24.09
CA VAL A 121 25.04 24.21 25.39
C VAL A 121 26.17 23.94 26.39
N GLU A 122 26.68 24.98 27.04
CA GLU A 122 27.62 24.83 28.16
C GLU A 122 26.84 24.45 29.43
N ASP A 123 27.29 23.42 30.15
CA ASP A 123 26.81 23.08 31.51
C ASP A 123 27.19 24.17 32.53
#